data_AF-A0A6M1ZH84-F1
#
_entry.id   AF-A0A6M1ZH84-F1
#
_cell.length_a   1.000
_cell.length_b   1.000
_cell.length_c   1.000
_cell.angle_alpha   90.00
_cell.angle_beta   90.00
_cell.angle_gamma   90.00
#
_symmetry.space_group_name_H-M   'P 1'
#
loop_
_entity.id
_entity.type
_entity.pdbx_description
1 polymer ?
#
loop_
_entity_poly.entity_id
_entity_poly.type
_entity_poly.pdbx_seq_one_letter_code
_entity_poly.pdbx_strand_id
1 'polypeptide(L)'
;MAFFKNFIVVVILVGILTRIALYLFSRKLKKDMAIFLAFFTVSVIILPIVSLTLGFDIAVSEYVVALVIWLLFDLMRIKIDTKKKKK
;
A
#
# COMPACT_ATOMS: atom_id res chain seq x y z
N MET A 1 4.72 6.52 -23.73
CA MET A 1 4.31 7.58 -22.77
C MET A 1 3.09 7.20 -21.92
N ALA A 2 2.12 6.45 -22.43
CA ALA A 2 0.90 6.06 -21.67
C ALA A 2 1.15 5.13 -20.46
N PHE A 3 2.12 4.21 -20.56
CA PHE A 3 2.43 3.23 -19.51
C PHE A 3 2.86 3.91 -18.19
N PHE A 4 3.78 4.88 -18.26
CA PHE A 4 4.23 5.65 -17.09
C PHE A 4 3.12 6.51 -16.46
N LYS A 5 2.20 7.04 -17.27
CA LYS A 5 1.08 7.85 -16.78
C LYS A 5 0.09 7.00 -15.98
N ASN A 6 -0.22 5.80 -16.46
CA ASN A 6 -1.07 4.85 -15.75
C ASN A 6 -0.43 4.39 -14.44
N PHE A 7 0.86 4.08 -14.45
CA PHE A 7 1.58 3.67 -13.25
C PHE A 7 1.56 4.73 -12.13
N ILE A 8 1.78 6.01 -12.46
CA ILE A 8 1.73 7.09 -11.46
C ILE A 8 0.33 7.17 -10.82
N VAL A 9 -0.73 7.04 -11.63
CA VAL A 9 -2.11 7.06 -11.14
C VAL A 9 -2.37 5.88 -10.21
N VAL A 10 -1.90 4.67 -10.57
CA VAL A 10 -1.99 3.48 -9.72
C VAL A 10 -1.28 3.67 -8.38
N VAL A 11 -0.06 4.21 -8.39
CA VAL A 11 0.72 4.47 -7.16
C VAL A 11 -0.01 5.45 -6.24
N ILE A 12 -0.63 6.50 -6.80
CA ILE A 12 -1.41 7.47 -6.02
C ILE A 12 -2.67 6.81 -5.44
N LEU A 13 -3.43 6.08 -6.27
CA LEU A 13 -4.67 5.41 -5.86
C LEU A 13 -4.43 4.36 -4.77
N VAL A 14 -3.48 3.45 -5.01
CA VAL A 14 -3.09 2.41 -4.04
C VAL A 14 -2.61 3.07 -2.75
N GLY A 15 -1.84 4.16 -2.85
CA GLY A 15 -1.35 4.92 -1.70
C GLY A 15 -2.44 5.53 -0.83
N ILE A 16 -3.46 6.12 -1.46
CA ILE A 16 -4.62 6.65 -0.73
C ILE A 16 -5.34 5.51 0.01
N LEU A 17 -5.54 4.37 -0.66
CA LEU A 17 -6.23 3.22 -0.07
C LEU A 17 -5.46 2.61 1.11
N THR A 18 -4.14 2.41 0.98
CA THR A 18 -3.29 1.96 2.11
C THR A 18 -3.28 2.97 3.26
N ARG A 19 -3.26 4.27 2.97
CA ARG A 19 -3.33 5.32 4.02
C ARG A 19 -4.66 5.29 4.79
N ILE A 20 -5.78 5.13 4.08
CA ILE A 20 -7.10 5.01 4.70
C ILE A 20 -7.16 3.76 5.58
N ALA A 21 -6.75 2.61 5.04
CA ALA A 21 -6.71 1.35 5.79
C ALA A 21 -5.82 1.46 7.04
N LEU A 22 -4.63 2.04 6.90
CA LEU A 22 -3.69 2.24 8.01
C LEU A 22 -4.28 3.17 9.09
N TYR A 23 -4.95 4.26 8.70
CA TYR A 23 -5.61 5.15 9.65
C TYR A 23 -6.70 4.43 10.46
N LEU A 24 -7.48 3.57 9.81
CA LEU A 24 -8.50 2.76 10.47
C LEU A 24 -7.90 1.75 11.45
N PHE A 25 -6.85 1.03 11.05
CA PHE A 25 -6.23 -0.02 11.89
C PHE A 25 -5.35 0.53 13.01
N SER A 26 -4.65 1.64 12.78
CA SER A 26 -3.78 2.27 13.78
C SER A 26 -4.52 2.85 14.99
N ARG A 27 -5.84 3.04 14.90
CA ARG A 27 -6.68 3.43 16.06
C ARG A 27 -6.84 2.31 17.10
N LYS A 28 -6.75 1.04 16.68
CA LYS A 28 -7.01 -0.13 17.54
C LYS A 28 -5.77 -1.01 17.77
N LEU A 29 -4.76 -0.93 16.90
CA LEU A 29 -3.61 -1.83 16.91
C LEU A 29 -2.28 -1.08 17.03
N LYS A 30 -1.24 -1.79 17.49
CA LYS A 30 0.16 -1.31 17.41
C LYS A 30 0.50 -0.99 15.96
N LYS A 31 1.20 0.13 15.73
CA LYS A 31 1.51 0.66 14.40
C LYS A 31 2.10 -0.41 13.46
N ASP A 32 3.00 -1.26 13.97
CA ASP A 32 3.65 -2.32 13.19
C ASP A 32 2.61 -3.32 12.63
N MET A 33 1.75 -3.86 13.49
CA MET A 33 0.66 -4.75 13.09
C MET A 33 -0.35 -4.06 12.17
N ALA A 34 -0.65 -2.78 12.43
CA ALA A 34 -1.59 -2.03 11.61
C ALA A 34 -1.13 -1.86 10.16
N ILE A 35 0.19 -1.70 9.91
CA ILE A 35 0.74 -1.65 8.54
C ILE A 35 0.55 -2.97 7.82
N PHE A 36 0.96 -4.08 8.45
CA PHE A 36 0.82 -5.39 7.81
C PHE A 36 -0.64 -5.71 7.51
N LEU A 37 -1.54 -5.39 8.43
CA LEU A 37 -2.97 -5.61 8.24
C LEU A 37 -3.56 -4.71 7.15
N ALA A 38 -3.14 -3.43 7.10
CA ALA A 38 -3.55 -2.50 6.04
C ALA A 38 -3.09 -2.98 4.67
N PHE A 39 -1.81 -3.34 4.54
CA PHE A 39 -1.25 -3.88 3.31
C PHE A 39 -1.97 -5.15 2.86
N PHE A 40 -2.18 -6.10 3.77
CA PHE A 40 -2.86 -7.35 3.46
C PHE A 40 -4.29 -7.13 3.01
N THR A 41 -5.06 -6.32 3.75
CA THR A 41 -6.45 -6.00 3.43
C THR A 41 -6.57 -5.36 2.05
N VAL A 42 -5.73 -4.36 1.77
CA VAL A 42 -5.75 -3.66 0.48
C VAL A 42 -5.33 -4.60 -0.65
N SER A 43 -4.34 -5.46 -0.44
CA SER A 43 -3.89 -6.44 -1.45
C SER A 43 -4.98 -7.45 -1.78
N VAL A 44 -5.64 -8.03 -0.77
CA VAL A 44 -6.71 -9.03 -0.94
C VAL A 44 -7.93 -8.44 -1.64
N ILE A 45 -8.20 -7.14 -1.48
CA ILE A 45 -9.33 -6.48 -2.13
C ILE A 45 -8.97 -6.03 -3.55
N ILE A 46 -7.85 -5.32 -3.72
CA ILE A 46 -7.50 -4.70 -5.01
C ILE A 46 -7.05 -5.75 -6.03
N LEU A 47 -6.23 -6.73 -5.65
CA LEU A 47 -5.64 -7.64 -6.63
C LEU A 47 -6.68 -8.46 -7.40
N PRO A 48 -7.72 -9.05 -6.78
CA PRO A 48 -8.76 -9.76 -7.52
C PRO A 48 -9.55 -8.84 -8.45
N ILE A 49 -9.93 -7.65 -7.97
CA ILE A 49 -10.71 -6.68 -8.75
C ILE A 49 -9.93 -6.25 -9.99
N VAL A 50 -8.66 -5.89 -9.82
CA VAL A 50 -7.79 -5.45 -10.91
C VAL A 50 -7.50 -6.60 -11.87
N SER A 51 -7.21 -7.80 -11.35
CA SER A 51 -6.95 -8.96 -12.19
C SER A 51 -8.15 -9.36 -13.05
N LEU A 52 -9.37 -9.20 -12.54
CA LEU A 52 -10.60 -9.49 -13.29
C LEU A 52 -10.96 -8.40 -14.30
N THR A 53 -10.61 -7.14 -14.04
CA THR A 53 -11.04 -6.00 -14.86
C THR A 53 -10.01 -5.55 -15.90
N LEU A 54 -8.74 -5.55 -15.54
CA LEU A 54 -7.64 -5.05 -16.38
C LEU A 54 -6.70 -6.18 -16.85
N GLY A 55 -6.88 -7.39 -16.32
CA GLY A 55 -6.06 -8.55 -16.64
C GLY A 55 -4.93 -8.77 -15.63
N PHE A 56 -4.49 -10.03 -15.55
CA PHE A 56 -3.49 -10.47 -14.57
C PHE A 56 -2.13 -9.79 -14.77
N ASP A 57 -1.70 -9.58 -16.01
CA ASP A 57 -0.39 -8.96 -16.33
C ASP A 57 -0.27 -7.54 -15.77
N ILE A 58 -1.32 -6.73 -15.90
CA ILE A 58 -1.38 -5.36 -15.38
C ILE A 58 -1.46 -5.37 -13.85
N ALA A 59 -2.23 -6.29 -13.27
CA ALA A 59 -2.34 -6.43 -11.82
C ALA A 59 -0.96 -6.71 -11.18
N VAL A 60 -0.19 -7.62 -11.77
CA VAL A 60 1.14 -7.99 -11.25
C VAL A 60 2.18 -6.91 -11.55
N SER A 61 2.21 -6.35 -12.76
CA SER A 61 3.26 -5.40 -13.14
C SER A 61 3.10 -4.01 -12.51
N GLU A 62 1.88 -3.53 -12.31
CA GLU A 62 1.64 -2.16 -11.80
C GLU A 62 1.20 -2.15 -10.34
N TYR A 63 0.19 -2.95 -9.99
CA TYR A 63 -0.45 -2.86 -8.68
C TYR A 63 0.33 -3.57 -7.58
N VAL A 64 0.88 -4.75 -7.84
CA VAL A 64 1.77 -5.42 -6.87
C VAL A 64 3.02 -4.57 -6.60
N VAL A 65 3.61 -4.00 -7.65
CA VAL A 65 4.77 -3.11 -7.52
C VAL A 65 4.43 -1.88 -6.68
N ALA A 66 3.30 -1.21 -6.96
CA ALA A 66 2.83 -0.07 -6.18
C ALA A 66 2.57 -0.42 -4.71
N LEU A 67 1.96 -1.58 -4.44
CA LEU A 67 1.70 -2.09 -3.10
C LEU A 67 3.01 -2.29 -2.33
N VAL A 68 4.02 -2.92 -2.95
CA VAL A 68 5.33 -3.15 -2.34
C VAL A 68 6.05 -1.83 -2.03
N ILE A 69 6.02 -0.86 -2.94
CA ILE A 69 6.60 0.47 -2.71
C ILE A 69 5.98 1.13 -1.48
N TRP A 70 4.65 1.10 -1.37
CA TRP A 70 3.94 1.68 -0.21
C TRP A 70 4.23 0.95 1.10
N LEU A 71 4.32 -0.38 1.07
CA LEU A 71 4.72 -1.17 2.23
C LEU A 71 6.11 -0.75 2.74
N LEU A 72 7.09 -0.65 1.84
CA LEU A 72 8.44 -0.20 2.20
C LEU A 72 8.42 1.21 2.78
N PHE A 73 7.65 2.12 2.19
CA PHE A 73 7.53 3.50 2.66
C PHE A 73 6.93 3.58 4.07
N ASP A 74 5.89 2.81 4.34
CA ASP A 74 5.24 2.79 5.65
C ASP A 74 6.11 2.14 6.73
N LEU A 75 6.85 1.07 6.39
CA LEU A 75 7.84 0.47 7.29
C LEU A 75 8.99 1.43 7.63
N MET A 76 9.51 2.17 6.64
CA MET A 76 10.52 3.21 6.87
C MET A 76 10.00 4.29 7.82
N ARG A 77 8.73 4.71 7.63
CA ARG A 77 8.10 5.74 8.46
C ARG A 77 8.03 5.35 9.93
N ILE A 78 7.67 4.11 10.23
CA ILE A 78 7.68 3.60 11.61
C ILE A 78 9.08 3.61 12.21
N LYS A 79 10.07 3.13 11.46
CA LYS A 79 11.45 3.05 11.97
C LYS A 79 11.99 4.43 12.37
N ILE A 80 11.60 5.48 11.65
CA ILE A 80 11.93 6.88 11.95
C ILE A 80 11.17 7.37 13.21
N ASP A 81 9.86 7.10 13.31
CA ASP A 81 9.04 7.48 14.47
C ASP A 81 9.54 6.84 15.78
N THR A 82 9.90 5.56 15.73
CA THR A 82 10.43 4.82 16.88
C THR A 82 11.80 5.33 17.32
N LYS A 83 12.65 5.79 16.38
CA LYS A 83 13.92 6.45 16.70
C LYS A 83 13.73 7.81 17.36
N LYS A 84 12.75 8.61 16.94
CA LYS A 84 12.46 9.93 17.53
C LYS A 84 11.95 9.85 18.96
N LYS A 85 11.16 8.81 19.32
CA LYS A 85 10.65 8.62 20.69
C LYS A 85 11.69 8.14 21.71
N LYS A 86 12.85 7.63 21.25
CA LYS A 86 13.93 7.13 22.12
C LYS A 86 15.05 8.15 22.37
N LYS A 87 14.95 9.34 21.79
CA LYS A 87 15.80 10.50 22.10
C LYS A 87 15.04 11.45 23.01
#